data_AF-A0A6S7L8N9-F1
#
_entry.id   AF-A0A6S7L8N9-F1
#
_cell.length_a   1.000
_cell.length_b   1.000
_cell.length_c   1.000
_cell.angle_alpha   90.00
_cell.angle_beta   90.00
_cell.angle_gamma   90.00
#
_symmetry.space_group_name_H-M   'P 1'
#
loop_
_entity.id
_entity.type
_entity.pdbx_description
1 polymer ?
#
loop_
_entity_poly.entity_id
_entity_poly.type
_entity_poly.pdbx_seq_one_letter_code
_entity_poly.pdbx_strand_id
1 'polypeptide(L)'
;MTVKEINSNVRHNLVVDNSRTDSTDNVSGFDALSDDDKGKVEKVLFLLDKFCVGDDFYHEITMLVEGLPKSYLVKQRRDQLNKMCHITSTPGEEHGAQLPFKDLLKNRIKKYTIAHPNVVRDNETIKVKISGDGANVTRSSNFILMSFAILQSTDDVLAAKGNHTIAVVKGKEDYDVLKHCFRDVFNDINDMLREKNLDLGEDTVNLEFFLGGDYKFILLMMGLSGATSNYACAWCKIHKDERWNMSYDLNHYNSPNLRRTLKEMNELAGKKTKHFCSVNIPLINIIWIM
;
A
#
# COMPACT_ATOMS: atom_id res chain seq x y z
N MET A 1 26.20 -21.63 22.23
CA MET A 1 27.06 -20.79 21.37
C MET A 1 27.90 -19.89 22.27
N THR A 2 29.22 -19.83 22.09
CA THR A 2 30.08 -18.97 22.92
C THR A 2 30.42 -17.71 22.13
N VAL A 3 30.01 -16.55 22.66
CA VAL A 3 30.27 -15.24 22.05
C VAL A 3 31.32 -14.51 22.88
N LYS A 4 32.24 -13.84 22.20
CA LYS A 4 33.38 -13.17 22.82
C LYS A 4 33.32 -11.67 22.51
N GLU A 5 33.32 -10.84 23.54
CA GLU A 5 33.34 -9.40 23.36
C GLU A 5 34.70 -8.92 22.84
N ILE A 6 34.68 -8.01 21.86
CA ILE A 6 35.86 -7.56 21.12
C ILE A 6 36.79 -6.70 22.00
N ASN A 7 36.25 -5.94 22.96
CA ASN A 7 37.04 -4.97 23.73
C ASN A 7 37.40 -5.43 25.15
N SER A 8 36.64 -6.35 25.75
CA SER A 8 36.83 -6.79 27.14
C SER A 8 37.44 -8.19 27.25
N ASN A 9 37.49 -8.94 26.14
CA ASN A 9 37.92 -10.34 26.07
C ASN A 9 37.10 -11.31 26.95
N VAL A 10 35.97 -10.85 27.52
CA VAL A 10 35.06 -11.65 28.33
C VAL A 10 34.32 -12.63 27.42
N ARG A 11 34.18 -13.89 27.88
CA ARG A 11 33.51 -14.98 27.16
C ARG A 11 32.15 -15.25 27.79
N HIS A 12 31.09 -15.16 26.99
CA HIS A 12 29.73 -15.49 27.41
C HIS A 12 29.30 -16.81 26.76
N ASN A 13 28.85 -17.76 27.59
CA ASN A 13 28.32 -19.03 27.13
C ASN A 13 26.80 -18.95 27.06
N LEU A 14 26.26 -18.86 25.85
CA LEU A 14 24.82 -18.93 25.61
C LEU A 14 24.41 -20.40 25.48
N VAL A 15 23.59 -20.88 26.42
CA VAL A 15 22.89 -22.16 26.31
C VAL A 15 21.60 -21.89 25.54
N VAL A 16 21.48 -22.46 24.35
CA VAL A 16 20.25 -22.42 23.55
C VAL A 16 19.53 -23.73 23.82
N ASP A 17 18.47 -23.68 24.61
CA ASP A 17 17.62 -24.84 24.86
C ASP A 17 16.69 -25.02 23.65
N ASN A 18 17.02 -25.99 22.81
CA ASN A 18 16.19 -26.41 21.68
C ASN A 18 15.30 -27.57 22.12
N SER A 19 14.23 -27.27 22.87
CA SER A 19 13.11 -28.19 23.04
C SER A 19 11.91 -27.67 22.25
N ARG A 20 11.84 -28.01 20.97
CA ARG A 20 10.59 -28.05 20.20
C ARG A 20 10.00 -29.44 20.35
N THR A 21 8.79 -29.51 20.89
CA THR A 21 7.89 -30.65 20.70
C THR A 21 6.57 -30.13 20.17
N ASP A 22 6.13 -30.72 19.06
CA ASP A 22 4.89 -30.42 18.36
C ASP A 22 3.64 -30.91 19.12
N SER A 23 2.58 -30.12 18.93
CA SER A 23 1.14 -30.47 18.96
C SER A 23 0.53 -31.10 20.22
N THR A 24 -0.19 -30.27 20.99
CA THR A 24 -1.57 -30.50 21.47
C THR A 24 -2.17 -29.14 21.84
N ASP A 25 -3.45 -28.89 21.49
CA ASP A 25 -4.23 -27.69 21.84
C ASP A 25 -4.42 -27.55 23.37
N ASN A 26 -3.36 -27.14 24.06
CA ASN A 26 -3.44 -26.53 25.38
C ASN A 26 -3.32 -25.02 25.18
N VAL A 27 -4.39 -24.27 25.49
CA VAL A 27 -4.35 -22.81 25.55
C VAL A 27 -3.24 -22.43 26.53
N SER A 28 -2.10 -21.99 26.00
CA SER A 28 -0.88 -21.73 26.75
C SER A 28 -0.22 -20.46 26.23
N GLY A 29 0.46 -19.73 27.11
CA GLY A 29 1.02 -18.42 26.80
C GLY A 29 -0.03 -17.29 26.87
N PHE A 30 0.09 -16.30 26.00
CA PHE A 30 -0.72 -15.07 26.02
C PHE A 30 -2.23 -15.34 26.03
N ASP A 31 -2.70 -16.32 25.26
CA ASP A 31 -4.14 -16.57 25.09
C ASP A 31 -4.82 -17.10 26.37
N ALA A 32 -4.05 -17.74 27.27
CA ALA A 32 -4.50 -18.25 28.57
C ALA A 32 -4.54 -17.17 29.67
N LEU A 33 -4.04 -15.96 29.41
CA LEU A 33 -4.04 -14.89 30.39
C LEU A 33 -5.44 -14.33 30.65
N SER A 34 -5.64 -13.79 31.86
CA SER A 34 -6.80 -12.96 32.18
C SER A 34 -6.81 -11.69 31.31
N ASP A 35 -7.97 -11.08 31.11
CA ASP A 35 -8.08 -9.84 30.32
C ASP A 35 -7.24 -8.70 30.90
N ASP A 36 -7.12 -8.66 32.24
CA ASP A 36 -6.33 -7.65 32.95
C ASP A 36 -4.81 -7.83 32.68
N ASP A 37 -4.34 -9.08 32.65
CA ASP A 37 -2.94 -9.40 32.35
C ASP A 37 -2.61 -9.27 30.85
N LYS A 38 -3.56 -9.58 29.96
CA LYS A 38 -3.47 -9.25 28.54
C LYS A 38 -3.30 -7.74 28.35
N GLY A 39 -4.10 -6.94 29.05
CA GLY A 39 -4.00 -5.49 29.03
C GLY A 39 -2.64 -4.97 29.51
N LYS A 40 -2.00 -5.61 30.50
CA LYS A 40 -0.63 -5.27 30.93
C LYS A 40 0.40 -5.60 29.86
N VAL A 41 0.33 -6.79 29.27
CA VAL A 41 1.23 -7.20 28.17
C VAL A 41 1.14 -6.21 27.01
N GLU A 42 -0.08 -5.84 26.60
CA GLU A 42 -0.31 -4.91 25.48
C GLU A 42 0.21 -3.50 25.77
N LYS A 43 0.01 -2.98 26.99
CA LYS A 43 0.58 -1.68 27.41
C LYS A 43 2.11 -1.70 27.36
N VAL A 44 2.73 -2.77 27.83
CA VAL A 44 4.20 -2.89 27.79
C VAL A 44 4.69 -3.01 26.35
N LEU A 45 4.07 -3.86 25.53
CA LEU A 45 4.40 -3.98 24.12
C LEU A 45 4.32 -2.63 23.40
N PHE A 46 3.25 -1.86 23.63
CA PHE A 46 3.09 -0.51 23.11
C PHE A 46 4.25 0.41 23.50
N LEU A 47 4.71 0.36 24.75
CA LEU A 47 5.85 1.16 25.21
C LEU A 47 7.16 0.72 24.55
N LEU A 48 7.39 -0.59 24.45
CA LEU A 48 8.59 -1.11 23.79
C LEU A 48 8.66 -0.64 22.34
N ASP A 49 7.56 -0.77 21.59
CA ASP A 49 7.52 -0.37 20.19
C ASP A 49 7.61 1.16 20.05
N LYS A 50 6.93 1.93 20.91
CA LYS A 50 6.97 3.41 20.91
C LYS A 50 8.37 3.98 21.15
N PHE A 51 9.16 3.30 21.97
CA PHE A 51 10.51 3.75 22.34
C PHE A 51 11.63 2.92 21.70
N CYS A 52 11.30 2.07 20.71
CA CYS A 52 12.24 1.21 19.99
C CYS A 52 13.12 0.35 20.93
N VAL A 53 12.55 -0.16 22.01
CA VAL A 53 13.26 -0.97 23.00
C VAL A 53 13.36 -2.41 22.50
N GLY A 54 14.59 -2.92 22.43
CA GLY A 54 14.85 -4.29 21.97
C GLY A 54 14.37 -5.37 22.94
N ASP A 55 14.03 -6.53 22.39
CA ASP A 55 13.56 -7.68 23.17
C ASP A 55 14.59 -8.17 24.19
N ASP A 56 15.87 -8.13 23.83
CA ASP A 56 16.97 -8.53 24.72
C ASP A 56 17.02 -7.61 25.95
N PHE A 57 16.88 -6.30 25.76
CA PHE A 57 16.85 -5.34 26.86
C PHE A 57 15.63 -5.57 27.77
N TYR A 58 14.46 -5.77 27.17
CA TYR A 58 13.25 -6.05 27.94
C TYR A 58 13.37 -7.37 28.71
N HIS A 59 13.97 -8.40 28.10
CA HIS A 59 14.25 -9.66 28.75
C HIS A 59 15.10 -9.48 30.02
N GLU A 60 16.23 -8.77 29.92
CA GLU A 60 17.09 -8.47 31.07
C GLU A 60 16.35 -7.70 32.17
N ILE A 61 15.54 -6.70 31.81
CA ILE A 61 14.71 -5.98 32.78
C ILE A 61 13.73 -6.90 33.51
N THR A 62 13.10 -7.83 32.81
CA THR A 62 12.15 -8.78 33.43
C THR A 62 12.83 -9.78 34.36
N MET A 63 14.17 -9.87 34.30
CA MET A 63 14.97 -10.66 35.24
C MET A 63 15.39 -9.88 36.49
N LEU A 64 15.43 -8.56 36.41
CA LEU A 64 15.79 -7.68 37.51
C LEU A 64 14.57 -7.17 38.29
N VAL A 65 13.42 -7.04 37.64
CA VAL A 65 12.22 -6.41 38.21
C VAL A 65 11.06 -7.40 38.24
N GLU A 66 10.54 -7.66 39.44
CA GLU A 66 9.34 -8.47 39.64
C GLU A 66 8.05 -7.73 39.22
N GLY A 67 7.02 -8.50 38.86
CA GLY A 67 5.70 -7.96 38.51
C GLY A 67 5.55 -7.48 37.06
N LEU A 68 6.62 -7.46 36.27
CA LEU A 68 6.53 -7.21 34.83
C LEU A 68 6.04 -8.46 34.06
N PRO A 69 5.29 -8.27 32.95
CA PRO A 69 4.98 -9.36 32.04
C PRO A 69 6.25 -10.07 31.57
N LYS A 70 6.20 -11.39 31.44
CA LYS A 70 7.35 -12.15 30.94
C LYS A 70 7.63 -11.81 29.47
N SER A 71 8.91 -11.66 29.13
CA SER A 71 9.36 -11.30 27.77
C SER A 71 8.79 -12.21 26.68
N TYR A 72 8.63 -13.52 26.93
CA TYR A 72 8.03 -14.44 25.96
C TYR A 72 6.54 -14.13 25.67
N LEU A 73 5.78 -13.59 26.64
CA LEU A 73 4.36 -13.23 26.44
C LEU A 73 4.24 -11.99 25.55
N VAL A 74 5.12 -11.01 25.76
CA VAL A 74 5.21 -9.81 24.92
C VAL A 74 5.61 -10.20 23.50
N LYS A 75 6.61 -11.07 23.34
CA LYS A 75 7.04 -11.59 22.04
C LYS A 75 5.92 -12.36 21.34
N GLN A 76 5.23 -13.27 22.03
CA GLN A 76 4.09 -14.01 21.48
C GLN A 76 2.98 -13.06 21.03
N ARG A 77 2.64 -12.04 21.83
CA ARG A 77 1.64 -11.05 21.44
C ARG A 77 2.08 -10.23 20.24
N ARG A 78 3.35 -9.82 20.17
CA ARG A 78 3.91 -9.14 18.99
C ARG A 78 3.81 -10.04 17.74
N ASP A 79 4.15 -11.31 17.85
CA ASP A 79 4.03 -12.26 16.75
C ASP A 79 2.57 -12.46 16.30
N GLN A 80 1.62 -12.49 17.24
CA GLN A 80 0.18 -12.50 16.92
C GLN A 80 -0.25 -11.23 16.18
N LEU A 81 0.19 -10.05 16.63
CA LEU A 81 -0.12 -8.77 15.95
C LEU A 81 0.53 -8.70 14.57
N ASN A 82 1.77 -9.18 14.43
CA ASN A 82 2.46 -9.26 13.13
C ASN A 82 1.71 -10.17 12.15
N LYS A 83 1.10 -11.27 12.61
CA LYS A 83 0.24 -12.12 11.76
C LYS A 83 -1.01 -11.39 11.25
N MET A 84 -1.47 -10.34 11.94
CA MET A 84 -2.59 -9.52 11.49
C MET A 84 -2.20 -8.56 10.35
N CYS A 85 -0.90 -8.25 10.21
CA CYS A 85 -0.37 -7.35 9.19
C CYS A 85 0.51 -8.13 8.20
N HIS A 86 -0.11 -8.70 7.17
CA HIS A 86 0.60 -9.51 6.18
C HIS A 86 1.35 -8.62 5.18
N ILE A 87 2.58 -8.22 5.56
CA ILE A 87 3.51 -7.52 4.67
C ILE A 87 4.34 -8.57 3.93
N THR A 88 4.32 -8.53 2.61
CA THR A 88 5.12 -9.39 1.74
C THR A 88 6.09 -8.55 0.92
N SER A 89 7.13 -9.16 0.37
CA SER A 89 7.98 -8.47 -0.59
C SER A 89 7.20 -8.20 -1.88
N THR A 90 7.47 -7.07 -2.52
CA THR A 90 6.98 -6.83 -3.87
C THR A 90 7.60 -7.81 -4.86
N PRO A 91 6.92 -8.14 -5.97
CA PRO A 91 7.56 -8.80 -7.09
C PRO A 91 8.72 -7.94 -7.67
N GLY A 92 9.52 -8.52 -8.56
CA GLY A 92 10.61 -7.80 -9.25
C GLY A 92 11.97 -7.84 -8.53
N GLU A 93 12.95 -7.16 -9.12
CA GLU A 93 14.34 -7.17 -8.65
C GLU A 93 14.62 -6.14 -7.56
N GLU A 94 13.83 -5.07 -7.51
CA GLU A 94 14.00 -3.99 -6.55
C GLU A 94 13.50 -4.36 -5.16
N HIS A 95 14.12 -3.78 -4.14
CA HIS A 95 13.69 -3.98 -2.76
C HIS A 95 12.37 -3.25 -2.50
N GLY A 96 11.30 -3.98 -2.23
CA GLY A 96 10.03 -3.40 -1.84
C GLY A 96 9.19 -4.30 -0.96
N ALA A 97 8.13 -3.71 -0.41
CA ALA A 97 7.17 -4.35 0.46
C ALA A 97 5.75 -3.94 0.06
N GLN A 98 4.80 -4.88 0.15
CA GLN A 98 3.40 -4.69 -0.21
C GLN A 98 2.46 -5.36 0.79
N LEU A 99 1.27 -4.80 0.92
CA LEU A 99 0.13 -5.35 1.62
C LEU A 99 -0.86 -5.95 0.60
N PRO A 100 -1.63 -6.99 0.98
CA PRO A 100 -2.68 -7.53 0.12
C PRO A 100 -3.75 -6.46 -0.13
N PHE A 101 -3.79 -5.94 -1.36
CA PHE A 101 -4.64 -4.79 -1.69
C PHE A 101 -6.12 -5.11 -1.46
N LYS A 102 -6.58 -6.29 -1.91
CA LYS A 102 -8.00 -6.67 -1.79
C LYS A 102 -8.47 -6.71 -0.35
N ASP A 103 -7.70 -7.34 0.54
CA ASP A 103 -8.03 -7.44 1.96
C ASP A 103 -7.97 -6.08 2.65
N LEU A 104 -6.97 -5.27 2.32
CA LEU A 104 -6.82 -3.93 2.87
C LEU A 104 -8.02 -3.06 2.49
N LEU A 105 -8.40 -3.03 1.20
CA LEU A 105 -9.55 -2.27 0.74
C LEU A 105 -10.86 -2.75 1.38
N LYS A 106 -11.11 -4.07 1.41
CA LYS A 106 -12.28 -4.69 2.05
C LYS A 106 -12.39 -4.30 3.51
N ASN A 107 -11.29 -4.36 4.25
CA ASN A 107 -11.27 -3.95 5.66
C ASN A 107 -11.57 -2.47 5.87
N ARG A 108 -11.08 -1.59 4.98
CA ARG A 108 -11.34 -0.14 5.06
C ARG A 108 -12.78 0.19 4.69
N ILE A 109 -13.29 -0.40 3.64
CA ILE A 109 -14.69 -0.24 3.20
C ILE A 109 -15.65 -0.76 4.27
N LYS A 110 -15.40 -1.94 4.85
CA LYS A 110 -16.24 -2.48 5.94
C LYS A 110 -16.31 -1.53 7.13
N LYS A 111 -15.18 -0.92 7.52
CA LYS A 111 -15.17 0.10 8.58
C LYS A 111 -15.95 1.35 8.18
N TYR A 112 -15.83 1.77 6.92
CA TYR A 112 -16.53 2.92 6.38
C TYR A 112 -18.05 2.71 6.34
N THR A 113 -18.54 1.55 5.90
CA THR A 113 -19.98 1.24 5.82
C THR A 113 -20.62 1.07 7.19
N ILE A 114 -19.89 0.57 8.19
CA ILE A 114 -20.38 0.54 9.58
C ILE A 114 -20.62 1.97 10.11
N ALA A 115 -19.73 2.90 9.80
CA ALA A 115 -19.88 4.30 10.17
C ALA A 115 -20.93 5.04 9.32
N HIS A 116 -21.17 4.59 8.09
CA HIS A 116 -22.06 5.21 7.10
C HIS A 116 -23.03 4.18 6.51
N PRO A 117 -24.02 3.70 7.29
CA PRO A 117 -24.91 2.62 6.86
C PRO A 117 -25.76 2.97 5.63
N ASN A 118 -25.97 4.26 5.35
CA ASN A 118 -26.70 4.72 4.17
C ASN A 118 -26.03 4.32 2.86
N VAL A 119 -24.70 4.16 2.83
CA VAL A 119 -23.96 3.71 1.64
C VAL A 119 -24.49 2.36 1.13
N VAL A 120 -24.74 1.43 2.06
CA VAL A 120 -25.29 0.11 1.72
C VAL A 120 -26.79 0.22 1.43
N ARG A 121 -27.54 0.94 2.26
CA ARG A 121 -29.01 1.08 2.12
C ARG A 121 -29.43 1.72 0.80
N ASP A 122 -28.69 2.74 0.37
CA ASP A 122 -28.98 3.53 -0.83
C ASP A 122 -28.20 3.02 -2.04
N ASN A 123 -27.46 1.91 -1.87
CA ASN A 123 -26.62 1.28 -2.91
C ASN A 123 -25.64 2.28 -3.56
N GLU A 124 -25.06 3.16 -2.74
CA GLU A 124 -24.13 4.17 -3.21
C GLU A 124 -22.83 3.52 -3.70
N THR A 125 -22.28 4.07 -4.78
CA THR A 125 -20.98 3.62 -5.30
C THR A 125 -19.85 4.22 -4.49
N ILE A 126 -18.96 3.38 -3.97
CA ILE A 126 -17.77 3.80 -3.23
C ILE A 126 -16.68 4.19 -4.22
N LYS A 127 -16.17 5.40 -4.10
CA LYS A 127 -15.14 5.95 -4.96
C LYS A 127 -13.76 5.78 -4.32
N VAL A 128 -12.88 5.05 -4.99
CA VAL A 128 -11.54 4.70 -4.52
C VAL A 128 -10.51 5.39 -5.41
N LYS A 129 -9.68 6.26 -4.84
CA LYS A 129 -8.55 6.86 -5.54
C LYS A 129 -7.30 6.02 -5.30
N ILE A 130 -6.68 5.50 -6.36
CA ILE A 130 -5.33 4.95 -6.35
C ILE A 130 -4.36 6.08 -6.65
N SER A 131 -3.30 6.20 -5.85
CA SER A 131 -2.31 7.25 -5.96
C SER A 131 -0.91 6.69 -5.79
N GLY A 132 0.07 7.41 -6.31
CA GLY A 132 1.47 7.15 -5.99
C GLY A 132 2.32 8.39 -6.16
N ASP A 133 3.53 8.30 -5.64
CA ASP A 133 4.53 9.36 -5.69
C ASP A 133 5.95 8.77 -5.64
N GLY A 134 6.86 9.39 -6.40
CA GLY A 134 8.29 9.10 -6.36
C GLY A 134 9.00 10.09 -5.44
N ALA A 135 9.41 9.65 -4.26
CA ALA A 135 10.10 10.46 -3.27
C ALA A 135 11.61 10.20 -3.26
N ASN A 136 12.41 11.24 -3.46
CA ASN A 136 13.86 11.20 -3.25
C ASN A 136 14.14 11.40 -1.75
N VAL A 137 14.37 10.31 -1.01
CA VAL A 137 14.59 10.35 0.45
C VAL A 137 16.05 10.69 0.78
N THR A 138 16.99 10.24 -0.05
CA THR A 138 18.40 10.67 0.03
C THR A 138 18.95 10.93 -1.37
N ARG A 139 20.17 11.47 -1.47
CA ARG A 139 20.88 11.65 -2.76
C ARG A 139 21.01 10.36 -3.58
N SER A 140 20.86 9.19 -2.95
CA SER A 140 21.08 7.88 -3.57
C SER A 140 19.92 6.89 -3.38
N SER A 141 18.81 7.30 -2.77
CA SER A 141 17.67 6.42 -2.50
C SER A 141 16.38 7.12 -2.86
N ASN A 142 15.75 6.57 -3.89
CA ASN A 142 14.44 6.97 -4.35
C ASN A 142 13.47 5.88 -3.94
N PHE A 143 12.31 6.28 -3.45
CA PHE A 143 11.23 5.37 -3.08
C PHE A 143 10.00 5.74 -3.88
N ILE A 144 9.30 4.72 -4.35
CA ILE A 144 8.00 4.82 -4.98
C ILE A 144 7.00 4.34 -3.96
N LEU A 145 6.06 5.20 -3.59
CA LEU A 145 4.94 4.84 -2.72
C LEU A 145 3.68 4.71 -3.56
N MET A 146 2.88 3.69 -3.26
CA MET A 146 1.54 3.53 -3.81
C MET A 146 0.54 3.40 -2.67
N SER A 147 -0.55 4.13 -2.77
CA SER A 147 -1.58 4.21 -1.75
C SER A 147 -2.97 4.28 -2.38
N PHE A 148 -3.99 4.11 -1.55
CA PHE A 148 -5.36 4.45 -1.92
C PHE A 148 -6.07 5.27 -0.86
N ALA A 149 -7.14 5.95 -1.26
CA ALA A 149 -8.05 6.67 -0.38
C ALA A 149 -9.50 6.45 -0.80
N ILE A 150 -10.43 6.45 0.16
CA ILE A 150 -11.87 6.44 -0.08
C ILE A 150 -12.35 7.89 -0.15
N LEU A 151 -12.81 8.34 -1.33
CA LEU A 151 -13.05 9.76 -1.61
C LEU A 151 -14.24 10.36 -0.86
N GLN A 152 -15.21 9.54 -0.46
CA GLN A 152 -16.36 10.00 0.32
C GLN A 152 -16.00 10.23 1.81
N SER A 153 -14.79 9.85 2.23
CA SER A 153 -14.31 10.09 3.60
C SER A 153 -13.75 11.51 3.74
N THR A 154 -14.54 12.54 3.42
CA THR A 154 -14.09 13.92 3.14
C THR A 154 -13.16 14.52 4.19
N ASP A 155 -13.36 14.23 5.47
CA ASP A 155 -12.54 14.75 6.56
C ASP A 155 -11.14 14.10 6.63
N ASP A 156 -11.03 12.85 6.15
CA ASP A 156 -9.81 12.05 6.20
C ASP A 156 -9.06 12.01 4.85
N VAL A 157 -9.69 12.31 3.71
CA VAL A 157 -9.10 12.20 2.35
C VAL A 157 -7.83 13.05 2.16
N LEU A 158 -7.84 14.28 2.65
CA LEU A 158 -6.68 15.18 2.58
C LEU A 158 -5.69 14.94 3.74
N ALA A 159 -6.08 14.15 4.74
CA ALA A 159 -5.24 13.82 5.87
C ALA A 159 -4.40 12.57 5.59
N ALA A 160 -3.27 12.44 6.28
CA ALA A 160 -2.45 11.22 6.26
C ALA A 160 -3.27 9.98 6.68
N LYS A 161 -4.29 10.18 7.52
CA LYS A 161 -5.14 9.12 8.06
C LYS A 161 -6.04 8.45 7.02
N GLY A 162 -6.51 9.18 6.01
CA GLY A 162 -7.34 8.63 4.93
C GLY A 162 -6.55 8.05 3.76
N ASN A 163 -5.22 8.20 3.76
CA ASN A 163 -4.34 7.60 2.77
C ASN A 163 -3.77 6.29 3.30
N HIS A 164 -4.04 5.19 2.60
CA HIS A 164 -3.64 3.85 2.98
C HIS A 164 -2.57 3.33 2.03
N THR A 165 -1.33 3.25 2.50
CA THR A 165 -0.21 2.69 1.74
C THR A 165 -0.47 1.23 1.41
N ILE A 166 -0.31 0.88 0.13
CA ILE A 166 -0.42 -0.48 -0.40
C ILE A 166 0.98 -1.08 -0.52
N ALA A 167 1.90 -0.34 -1.14
CA ALA A 167 3.23 -0.83 -1.43
C ALA A 167 4.26 0.30 -1.46
N VAL A 168 5.51 -0.06 -1.12
CA VAL A 168 6.67 0.82 -1.14
C VAL A 168 7.82 0.08 -1.83
N VAL A 169 8.42 0.69 -2.84
CA VAL A 169 9.55 0.12 -3.60
C VAL A 169 10.70 1.10 -3.56
N LYS A 170 11.89 0.64 -3.17
CA LYS A 170 13.12 1.40 -3.31
C LYS A 170 13.62 1.22 -4.74
N GLY A 171 13.59 2.26 -5.54
CA GLY A 171 13.96 2.19 -6.95
C GLY A 171 13.67 3.48 -7.67
N LYS A 172 14.03 3.51 -8.95
CA LYS A 172 13.73 4.65 -9.81
C LYS A 172 12.27 4.61 -10.21
N GLU A 173 11.59 5.76 -10.10
CA GLU A 173 10.24 5.94 -10.61
C GLU A 173 10.27 5.99 -12.14
N ASP A 174 10.21 4.81 -12.74
CA ASP A 174 10.07 4.56 -14.17
C ASP A 174 9.07 3.41 -14.45
N TYR A 175 8.71 3.25 -15.72
CA TYR A 175 7.64 2.36 -16.15
C TYR A 175 7.95 0.89 -15.84
N ASP A 176 9.17 0.43 -16.08
CA ASP A 176 9.52 -0.98 -15.94
C ASP A 176 9.58 -1.38 -14.46
N VAL A 177 10.15 -0.52 -13.60
CA VAL A 177 10.12 -0.73 -12.14
C VAL A 177 8.67 -0.81 -11.65
N LEU A 178 7.82 0.15 -12.04
CA LEU A 178 6.41 0.12 -11.67
C LEU A 178 5.72 -1.18 -12.12
N LYS A 179 5.87 -1.54 -13.39
CA LYS A 179 5.25 -2.71 -14.01
C LYS A 179 5.61 -4.02 -13.31
N HIS A 180 6.89 -4.21 -12.96
CA HIS A 180 7.36 -5.44 -12.38
C HIS A 180 7.14 -5.48 -10.87
N CYS A 181 7.38 -4.38 -10.16
CA CYS A 181 7.33 -4.35 -8.71
C CYS A 181 5.93 -4.18 -8.13
N PHE A 182 5.01 -3.53 -8.84
CA PHE A 182 3.62 -3.41 -8.39
C PHE A 182 2.69 -4.37 -9.13
N ARG A 183 3.25 -5.38 -9.82
CA ARG A 183 2.48 -6.32 -10.66
C ARG A 183 1.29 -6.94 -9.93
N ASP A 184 1.51 -7.43 -8.72
CA ASP A 184 0.48 -8.13 -7.95
C ASP A 184 -0.64 -7.15 -7.55
N VAL A 185 -0.27 -5.96 -7.09
CA VAL A 185 -1.20 -4.86 -6.78
C VAL A 185 -2.01 -4.45 -8.01
N PHE A 186 -1.37 -4.34 -9.18
CA PHE A 186 -2.06 -3.98 -10.42
C PHE A 186 -3.01 -5.07 -10.90
N ASN A 187 -2.65 -6.34 -10.75
CA ASN A 187 -3.55 -7.45 -11.03
C ASN A 187 -4.79 -7.35 -10.14
N ASP A 188 -4.61 -7.13 -8.83
CA ASP A 188 -5.73 -6.98 -7.90
C ASP A 188 -6.65 -5.81 -8.26
N ILE A 189 -6.08 -4.64 -8.56
CA ILE A 189 -6.85 -3.45 -8.99
C ILE A 189 -7.61 -3.74 -10.29
N ASN A 190 -6.96 -4.36 -11.27
CA ASN A 190 -7.55 -4.68 -12.56
C ASN A 190 -8.68 -5.72 -12.46
N ASP A 191 -8.55 -6.70 -11.56
CA ASP A 191 -9.62 -7.65 -11.26
C ASP A 191 -10.85 -6.93 -10.69
N MET A 192 -10.65 -6.07 -9.68
CA MET A 192 -11.74 -5.31 -9.06
C MET A 192 -12.41 -4.33 -10.02
N LEU A 193 -11.65 -3.74 -10.94
CA LEU A 193 -12.19 -2.90 -12.01
C LEU A 193 -13.13 -3.65 -12.95
N ARG A 194 -12.90 -4.96 -13.14
CA ARG A 194 -13.78 -5.83 -13.94
C ARG A 194 -15.03 -6.24 -13.16
N GLU A 195 -14.87 -6.61 -11.89
CA GLU A 195 -15.97 -7.05 -11.01
C GLU A 195 -16.90 -5.88 -10.66
N LYS A 196 -16.36 -4.68 -10.45
CA LYS A 196 -17.05 -3.43 -10.06
C LYS A 196 -17.86 -3.51 -8.77
N ASN A 197 -17.81 -4.63 -8.07
CA ASN A 197 -18.44 -4.83 -6.78
C ASN A 197 -17.46 -5.48 -5.82
N LEU A 198 -17.75 -5.35 -4.53
CA LEU A 198 -16.95 -5.93 -3.46
C LEU A 198 -17.87 -6.58 -2.45
N ASP A 199 -17.68 -7.87 -2.25
CA ASP A 199 -18.39 -8.66 -1.25
C ASP A 199 -17.80 -8.43 0.16
N LEU A 200 -18.64 -7.98 1.09
CA LEU A 200 -18.32 -7.72 2.49
C LEU A 200 -18.83 -8.84 3.44
N GLY A 201 -19.40 -9.91 2.89
CA GLY A 201 -20.02 -11.03 3.59
C GLY A 201 -21.55 -11.01 3.43
N GLU A 202 -22.22 -10.17 4.21
CA GLU A 202 -23.68 -10.01 4.15
C GLU A 202 -24.11 -8.95 3.14
N ASP A 203 -23.21 -8.00 2.84
CA ASP A 203 -23.46 -6.86 1.96
C ASP A 203 -22.54 -6.90 0.74
N THR A 204 -22.99 -6.33 -0.36
CA THR A 204 -22.17 -6.05 -1.55
C THR A 204 -22.21 -4.57 -1.87
N VAL A 205 -21.06 -3.97 -2.17
CA VAL A 205 -20.96 -2.55 -2.51
C VAL A 205 -20.37 -2.35 -3.90
N ASN A 206 -20.84 -1.34 -4.62
CA ASN A 206 -20.29 -0.97 -5.93
C ASN A 206 -19.03 -0.13 -5.76
N LEU A 207 -18.04 -0.35 -6.64
CA LEU A 207 -16.77 0.38 -6.64
C LEU A 207 -16.58 1.18 -7.92
N GLU A 208 -16.05 2.39 -7.77
CA GLU A 208 -15.54 3.20 -8.87
C GLU A 208 -14.11 3.64 -8.53
N PHE A 209 -13.16 3.40 -9.44
CA PHE A 209 -11.76 3.71 -9.21
C PHE A 209 -11.31 4.95 -10.00
N PHE A 210 -10.46 5.73 -9.34
CA PHE A 210 -9.82 6.93 -9.87
C PHE A 210 -8.30 6.79 -9.76
N LEU A 211 -7.57 7.32 -10.73
CA LEU A 211 -6.12 7.45 -10.67
C LEU A 211 -5.76 8.88 -10.30
N GLY A 212 -4.84 9.05 -9.35
CA GLY A 212 -4.17 10.31 -9.13
C GLY A 212 -2.71 10.09 -8.74
N GLY A 213 -2.09 11.15 -8.25
CA GLY A 213 -0.66 11.18 -7.91
C GLY A 213 -0.01 12.42 -8.47
N ASP A 214 1.31 12.49 -8.36
CA ASP A 214 2.05 13.50 -9.09
C ASP A 214 1.90 13.28 -10.61
N TYR A 215 2.13 14.34 -11.40
CA TYR A 215 1.86 14.25 -12.84
C TYR A 215 2.77 13.23 -13.52
N LYS A 216 4.01 13.07 -13.04
CA LYS A 216 4.97 12.10 -13.60
C LYS A 216 4.48 10.66 -13.39
N PHE A 217 4.03 10.32 -12.18
CA PHE A 217 3.46 9.02 -11.85
C PHE A 217 2.23 8.72 -12.70
N ILE A 218 1.31 9.68 -12.86
CA ILE A 218 0.12 9.52 -13.71
C ILE A 218 0.52 9.17 -15.15
N LEU A 219 1.50 9.88 -15.72
CA LEU A 219 1.97 9.60 -17.08
C LEU A 219 2.58 8.19 -17.19
N LEU A 220 3.38 7.77 -16.22
CA LEU A 220 3.96 6.41 -16.18
C LEU A 220 2.86 5.34 -16.07
N MET A 221 1.91 5.53 -15.17
CA MET A 221 0.76 4.63 -14.99
C MET A 221 -0.07 4.47 -16.27
N MET A 222 -0.18 5.52 -17.07
CA MET A 222 -0.88 5.50 -18.36
C MET A 222 -0.01 5.08 -19.54
N GLY A 223 1.28 4.79 -19.33
CA GLY A 223 2.22 4.45 -20.39
C GLY A 223 2.53 5.61 -21.36
N LEU A 224 2.37 6.85 -20.90
CA LEU A 224 2.63 8.06 -21.68
C LEU A 224 4.09 8.50 -21.55
N SER A 225 4.60 9.18 -22.57
CA SER A 225 5.87 9.90 -22.47
C SER A 225 5.79 11.07 -21.48
N GLY A 226 6.94 11.53 -20.97
CA GLY A 226 7.01 12.56 -19.93
C GLY A 226 6.36 13.91 -20.27
N ALA A 227 6.18 14.74 -19.24
CA ALA A 227 5.40 15.98 -19.25
C ALA A 227 5.81 17.01 -20.32
N THR A 228 7.07 16.99 -20.75
CA THR A 228 7.63 17.89 -21.78
C THR A 228 7.27 17.49 -23.21
N SER A 229 6.63 16.34 -23.38
CA SER A 229 6.28 15.80 -24.70
C SER A 229 5.13 16.57 -25.35
N ASN A 230 5.07 16.49 -26.68
CA ASN A 230 4.09 17.18 -27.51
C ASN A 230 2.65 16.85 -27.11
N TYR A 231 2.35 15.58 -26.83
CA TYR A 231 1.01 15.11 -26.45
C TYR A 231 0.98 14.57 -25.01
N ALA A 232 1.60 15.26 -24.06
CA ALA A 232 1.71 14.79 -22.69
C ALA A 232 0.38 14.77 -21.90
N CYS A 233 -0.67 15.47 -22.34
CA CYS A 233 -1.93 15.51 -21.61
C CYS A 233 -2.47 14.08 -21.39
N ALA A 234 -2.75 13.76 -20.13
CA ALA A 234 -3.20 12.44 -19.72
C ALA A 234 -4.67 12.20 -20.11
N TRP A 235 -5.43 13.28 -20.33
CA TRP A 235 -6.85 13.23 -20.66
C TRP A 235 -7.14 13.25 -22.17
N CYS A 236 -6.41 14.09 -22.93
CA CYS A 236 -6.66 14.30 -24.35
C CYS A 236 -5.36 14.33 -25.18
N LYS A 237 -5.51 14.30 -26.51
CA LYS A 237 -4.44 14.30 -27.50
C LYS A 237 -4.12 15.70 -28.03
N ILE A 238 -4.32 16.73 -27.20
CA ILE A 238 -3.96 18.11 -27.56
C ILE A 238 -2.43 18.27 -27.70
N HIS A 239 -1.99 19.00 -28.73
CA HIS A 239 -0.58 19.35 -28.88
C HIS A 239 -0.17 20.41 -27.86
N LYS A 240 1.10 20.39 -27.41
CA LYS A 240 1.61 21.33 -26.39
C LYS A 240 1.46 22.80 -26.80
N ASP A 241 1.59 23.07 -28.09
CA ASP A 241 1.51 24.44 -28.65
C ASP A 241 0.07 24.97 -28.66
N GLU A 242 -0.93 24.12 -28.42
CA GLU A 242 -2.35 24.51 -28.35
C GLU A 242 -2.85 24.60 -26.89
N ARG A 243 -2.03 24.23 -25.89
CA ARG A 243 -2.46 24.20 -24.47
C ARG A 243 -2.81 25.57 -23.90
N TRP A 244 -2.28 26.65 -24.49
CA TRP A 244 -2.58 28.02 -24.07
C TRP A 244 -3.97 28.48 -24.54
N ASN A 245 -4.57 27.78 -25.51
CA ASN A 245 -5.80 28.20 -26.14
C ASN A 245 -7.02 27.92 -25.23
N MET A 246 -7.42 28.97 -24.51
CA MET A 246 -8.57 28.99 -23.61
C MET A 246 -9.91 29.24 -24.32
N SER A 247 -9.94 29.35 -25.65
CA SER A 247 -11.18 29.58 -26.40
C SER A 247 -12.09 28.35 -26.47
N TYR A 248 -11.57 27.18 -26.09
CA TYR A 248 -12.32 25.93 -26.08
C TYR A 248 -12.81 25.58 -24.67
N ASP A 249 -14.03 25.06 -24.60
CA ASP A 249 -14.60 24.52 -23.37
C ASP A 249 -14.16 23.07 -23.12
N LEU A 250 -14.64 22.50 -22.02
CA LEU A 250 -14.35 21.11 -21.66
C LEU A 250 -14.89 20.09 -22.68
N ASN A 251 -15.98 20.42 -23.39
CA ASN A 251 -16.58 19.52 -24.38
C ASN A 251 -15.67 19.29 -25.58
N HIS A 252 -14.95 20.33 -26.01
CA HIS A 252 -13.95 20.21 -27.06
C HIS A 252 -12.90 19.14 -26.73
N TYR A 253 -12.30 19.19 -25.53
CA TYR A 253 -11.28 18.25 -25.09
C TYR A 253 -11.81 16.83 -24.83
N ASN A 254 -13.11 16.72 -24.55
CA ASN A 254 -13.84 15.46 -24.41
C ASN A 254 -14.38 14.90 -25.73
N SER A 255 -14.18 15.60 -26.85
CA SER A 255 -14.61 15.11 -28.16
C SER A 255 -13.95 13.76 -28.50
N PRO A 256 -14.65 12.86 -29.23
CA PRO A 256 -14.12 11.53 -29.57
C PRO A 256 -12.74 11.53 -30.24
N ASN A 257 -12.43 12.60 -30.98
CA ASN A 257 -11.15 12.74 -31.68
C ASN A 257 -10.00 13.13 -30.75
N LEU A 258 -10.27 13.85 -29.66
CA LEU A 258 -9.25 14.35 -28.74
C LEU A 258 -9.13 13.53 -27.48
N ARG A 259 -10.24 13.05 -26.90
CA ARG A 259 -10.18 12.27 -25.66
C ARG A 259 -9.34 11.00 -25.86
N ARG A 260 -8.60 10.62 -24.84
CA ARG A 260 -7.90 9.32 -24.81
C ARG A 260 -8.88 8.23 -24.41
N THR A 261 -8.65 7.02 -24.93
CA THR A 261 -9.36 5.82 -24.49
C THR A 261 -8.36 4.71 -24.23
N LEU A 262 -8.64 3.81 -23.28
CA LEU A 262 -7.77 2.66 -23.01
C LEU A 262 -7.54 1.82 -24.28
N LYS A 263 -8.59 1.60 -25.07
CA LYS A 263 -8.50 0.85 -26.33
C LYS A 263 -7.47 1.48 -27.27
N GLU A 264 -7.60 2.78 -27.55
CA GLU A 264 -6.67 3.49 -28.42
C GLU A 264 -5.24 3.52 -27.84
N MET A 265 -5.08 3.76 -26.53
CA MET A 265 -3.76 3.77 -25.91
C MET A 265 -3.05 2.42 -26.04
N ASN A 266 -3.78 1.31 -25.83
CA ASN A 266 -3.27 -0.05 -26.06
C ASN A 266 -2.88 -0.28 -27.54
N GLU A 267 -3.71 0.16 -28.48
CA GLU A 267 -3.44 0.00 -29.91
C GLU A 267 -2.26 0.86 -30.40
N LEU A 268 -1.98 1.99 -29.74
CA LEU A 268 -0.92 2.91 -30.11
C LEU A 268 0.42 2.63 -29.42
N ALA A 269 0.41 1.94 -28.28
CA ALA A 269 1.61 1.55 -27.56
C ALA A 269 2.61 0.84 -28.48
N GLY A 270 3.89 1.22 -28.40
CA GLY A 270 4.97 0.68 -29.23
C GLY A 270 4.98 1.10 -30.71
N LYS A 271 4.00 1.88 -31.20
CA LYS A 271 4.03 2.40 -32.58
C LYS A 271 5.03 3.53 -32.74
N LYS A 272 5.74 3.57 -33.87
CA LYS A 272 6.77 4.59 -34.19
C LYS A 272 6.19 5.95 -34.58
N THR A 273 4.97 6.01 -35.09
CA THR A 273 4.36 7.24 -35.63
C THR A 273 2.90 7.37 -35.21
N LYS A 274 2.41 8.60 -35.05
CA LYS A 274 1.01 8.91 -34.68
C LYS A 274 0.54 8.20 -33.39
N HIS A 275 1.47 7.87 -32.50
CA HIS A 275 1.16 7.22 -31.24
C HIS A 275 0.70 8.21 -30.16
N PHE A 276 0.65 9.52 -30.46
CA PHE A 276 0.23 10.59 -29.54
C PHE A 276 0.85 10.43 -28.15
N CYS A 277 2.15 10.17 -28.08
CA CYS A 277 2.86 9.98 -26.81
C CYS A 277 2.45 8.75 -25.98
N SER A 278 1.58 7.86 -26.48
CA SER A 278 1.34 6.53 -25.91
C SER A 278 2.51 5.62 -26.26
N VAL A 279 3.45 5.45 -25.33
CA VAL A 279 4.70 4.70 -25.54
C VAL A 279 4.51 3.26 -25.10
N ASN A 280 3.91 3.07 -23.93
CA ASN A 280 3.67 1.79 -23.31
C ASN A 280 2.17 1.54 -23.07
N ILE A 281 1.83 0.31 -22.75
CA ILE A 281 0.49 -0.08 -22.32
C ILE A 281 0.22 0.51 -20.92
N PRO A 282 -0.96 1.09 -20.65
CA PRO A 282 -1.35 1.50 -19.30
C PRO A 282 -1.21 0.34 -18.29
N LEU A 283 -0.66 0.62 -17.12
CA LEU A 283 -0.42 -0.38 -16.07
C LEU A 283 -1.71 -0.82 -15.35
N ILE A 284 -2.71 0.06 -15.34
CA ILE A 284 -4.05 -0.21 -14.82
C ILE A 284 -5.12 0.25 -15.81
N ASN A 285 -6.26 -0.41 -15.79
CA ASN A 285 -7.38 -0.15 -16.68
C ASN A 285 -8.33 0.94 -16.14
N ILE A 286 -7.78 2.03 -15.60
CA ILE A 286 -8.54 3.19 -15.12
C ILE A 286 -8.57 4.28 -16.19
N ILE A 287 -9.75 4.85 -16.44
CA ILE A 287 -9.92 6.01 -17.35
C ILE A 287 -10.06 7.31 -16.57
N TRP A 288 -10.58 7.26 -15.34
CA TRP A 288 -10.81 8.45 -14.52
C TRP A 288 -9.53 8.92 -13.85
N ILE A 289 -9.07 10.11 -14.23
CA ILE A 289 -7.92 10.78 -13.63
C ILE A 289 -8.45 11.93 -12.77
N MET A 290 -7.96 12.03 -11.54
CA MET A 290 -8.26 13.10 -10.59
C MET A 290 -7.13 14.11 -10.45
#